data_AF-A0A0U5JI54-F1
#
_entry.id   AF-A0A0U5JI54-F1
#
_cell.length_a   1.000
_cell.length_b   1.000
_cell.length_c   1.000
_cell.angle_alpha   90.00
_cell.angle_beta   90.00
_cell.angle_gamma   90.00
#
_symmetry.space_group_name_H-M   'P 1'
#
loop_
_entity.id
_entity.type
_entity.pdbx_description
1 polymer ?
#
loop_
_entity_poly.entity_id
_entity_poly.type
_entity_poly.pdbx_seq_one_letter_code
_entity_poly.pdbx_strand_id
1 'polypeptide(L)'
;MSKKITDKDGKTYVQVKPWYKRWWVWVIIAIVALILIGSLSGNSSNSKAGSGSGSNTQTSSPSKITVDYDDYNVKSSKIYKVDYSNNDWDEADVKINKVTVYKLAKPYKFDSANDGKYDINGFIKLDMTIKANGDISIYPQQGTAVIGSEQEEAVGESWDGDINKGAEKSGEVYIPVKDLEKTTSISNIRFKFSGNDQNDMESDHDYDLTLNLDNN
;
A
#
# COMPACT_ATOMS: atom_id res chain seq x y z
N MET A 1 -12.12 -5.49 12.51
CA MET A 1 -13.26 -6.05 13.29
C MET A 1 -14.21 -4.93 13.74
N SER A 2 -15.42 -4.90 13.18
CA SER A 2 -16.44 -3.90 13.50
C SER A 2 -17.05 -4.15 14.88
N LYS A 3 -17.15 -3.11 15.72
CA LYS A 3 -17.76 -3.24 17.06
C LYS A 3 -19.25 -3.59 16.91
N LYS A 4 -19.68 -4.66 17.58
CA LYS A 4 -21.09 -5.07 17.66
C LYS A 4 -21.72 -4.41 18.88
N ILE A 5 -22.88 -3.79 18.70
CA ILE A 5 -23.65 -3.17 19.77
C ILE A 5 -24.97 -3.91 19.86
N THR A 6 -25.32 -4.39 21.06
CA THR A 6 -26.61 -5.08 21.30
C THR A 6 -27.55 -4.09 21.96
N ASP A 7 -28.75 -3.93 21.40
CA ASP A 7 -29.77 -3.10 22.00
C ASP A 7 -30.51 -3.83 23.14
N LYS A 8 -31.49 -3.13 23.72
CA LYS A 8 -32.28 -3.59 24.87
C LYS A 8 -33.22 -4.76 24.52
N ASP A 9 -33.48 -4.95 23.24
CA ASP A 9 -34.41 -5.93 22.67
C ASP A 9 -33.65 -7.14 22.06
N GLY A 10 -32.35 -7.24 22.31
CA GLY A 10 -31.50 -8.34 21.88
C GLY A 10 -31.13 -8.30 20.39
N LYS A 11 -31.38 -7.19 19.70
CA LYS A 11 -30.97 -7.02 18.30
C LYS A 11 -29.53 -6.53 18.25
N THR A 12 -28.70 -7.24 17.49
CA THR A 12 -27.28 -6.92 17.31
C THR A 12 -27.11 -6.08 16.06
N TYR A 13 -26.49 -4.90 16.20
CA TYR A 13 -26.15 -4.02 15.09
C TYR A 13 -24.63 -3.98 14.90
N VAL A 14 -24.20 -4.08 13.65
CA VAL A 14 -22.79 -3.93 13.27
C VAL A 14 -22.52 -2.45 12.99
N GLN A 15 -21.59 -1.85 13.71
CA GLN A 15 -21.15 -0.49 13.40
C GLN A 15 -20.31 -0.52 12.11
N VAL A 16 -20.94 -0.21 10.98
CA VAL A 16 -20.24 0.01 9.70
C VAL A 16 -19.50 1.36 9.75
N LYS A 17 -18.19 1.35 9.49
CA LYS A 17 -17.39 2.59 9.39
C LYS A 17 -17.98 3.43 8.25
N PRO A 18 -18.31 4.73 8.46
CA PRO A 18 -19.03 5.51 7.46
C PRO A 18 -18.13 5.83 6.27
N TRP A 19 -18.11 4.93 5.29
CA TRP A 19 -17.29 5.02 4.08
C TRP A 19 -17.60 6.28 3.26
N TYR A 20 -18.85 6.74 3.25
CA TYR A 20 -19.32 7.96 2.58
C TYR A 20 -18.77 9.28 3.18
N LYS A 21 -18.15 9.23 4.37
CA LYS A 21 -17.46 10.39 4.95
C LYS A 21 -16.03 10.55 4.44
N ARG A 22 -15.51 9.57 3.71
CA ARG A 22 -14.21 9.65 3.08
C ARG A 22 -14.32 10.54 1.84
N TRP A 23 -13.63 11.68 1.82
CA TRP A 23 -13.75 12.69 0.76
C TRP A 23 -13.44 12.12 -0.64
N TRP A 24 -12.52 11.17 -0.74
CA TRP A 24 -12.16 10.51 -2.00
C TRP A 24 -13.29 9.66 -2.62
N VAL A 25 -14.28 9.20 -1.83
CA VAL A 25 -15.46 8.50 -2.39
C VAL A 25 -16.27 9.43 -3.31
N TRP A 26 -16.34 10.72 -2.97
CA TRP A 26 -16.98 11.72 -3.83
C TRP A 26 -16.14 12.02 -5.08
N VAL A 27 -14.81 11.91 -4.99
CA VAL A 27 -13.90 12.02 -6.13
C VAL A 27 -14.11 10.85 -7.10
N ILE A 28 -14.21 9.61 -6.61
CA ILE A 28 -14.50 8.44 -7.46
C ILE A 28 -15.86 8.56 -8.14
N ILE A 29 -16.90 8.95 -7.41
CA ILE A 29 -18.24 9.15 -7.99
C ILE A 29 -18.20 10.22 -9.10
N ALA A 30 -17.47 11.31 -8.89
CA ALA A 30 -17.30 12.36 -9.89
C ALA A 30 -16.52 11.86 -11.13
N ILE A 31 -15.48 11.04 -10.94
CA ILE A 31 -14.69 10.46 -12.03
C ILE A 31 -15.53 9.47 -12.85
N VAL A 32 -16.30 8.59 -12.20
CA VAL A 32 -17.21 7.66 -12.89
C VAL A 32 -18.28 8.41 -13.69
N ALA A 33 -18.82 9.51 -13.14
CA ALA A 33 -19.76 10.37 -13.86
C ALA A 33 -19.13 11.05 -15.08
N LEU A 34 -17.85 11.44 -15.01
CA LEU A 34 -17.10 12.02 -16.13
C LEU A 34 -16.76 10.99 -17.21
N ILE A 35 -16.46 9.73 -16.85
CA ILE A 35 -16.15 8.66 -17.80
C ILE A 35 -17.38 8.30 -18.66
N LEU A 36 -18.60 8.37 -18.09
CA LEU A 36 -19.85 8.14 -18.83
C LEU A 36 -20.16 9.25 -19.85
N ILE A 37 -19.57 10.44 -19.71
CA ILE A 37 -19.74 11.58 -20.64
C ILE A 37 -18.55 11.65 -21.64
N GLY A 38 -17.39 11.09 -21.30
CA GLY A 38 -16.12 11.27 -22.01
C GLY A 38 -15.73 10.21 -23.04
N SER A 39 -16.58 9.23 -23.37
CA SER A 39 -16.23 8.14 -24.30
C SER A 39 -16.28 8.56 -25.78
N LEU A 40 -15.47 9.54 -26.17
CA LEU A 40 -15.04 9.82 -27.54
C LEU A 40 -13.66 10.49 -27.52
N SER A 41 -12.58 9.71 -27.37
CA SER A 41 -11.25 9.97 -27.96
C SER A 41 -10.21 9.05 -27.33
N GLY A 42 -9.66 8.12 -28.13
CA GLY A 42 -8.57 7.24 -27.71
C GLY A 42 -7.21 7.77 -28.15
N ASN A 43 -6.15 7.36 -27.45
CA ASN A 43 -4.87 7.05 -28.08
C ASN A 43 -4.01 6.15 -27.18
N SER A 44 -3.53 5.06 -27.74
CA SER A 44 -2.62 4.07 -27.17
C SER A 44 -1.16 4.48 -27.29
N SER A 45 -0.33 4.18 -26.28
CA SER A 45 1.13 4.15 -26.45
C SER A 45 1.74 3.08 -25.54
N ASN A 46 2.35 2.09 -26.21
CA ASN A 46 3.02 0.92 -25.67
C ASN A 46 4.48 1.27 -25.32
N SER A 47 4.96 0.91 -24.13
CA SER A 47 6.39 0.94 -23.81
C SER A 47 6.84 -0.37 -23.17
N LYS A 48 7.95 -0.86 -23.71
CA LYS A 48 8.46 -2.23 -23.67
C LYS A 48 9.37 -2.42 -22.46
N ALA A 49 9.08 -3.42 -21.63
CA ALA A 49 9.89 -3.81 -20.48
C ALA A 49 11.21 -4.46 -20.93
N GLY A 50 12.33 -4.03 -20.34
CA GLY A 50 13.66 -4.62 -20.47
C GLY A 50 14.07 -5.31 -19.17
N SER A 51 14.39 -6.60 -19.25
CA SER A 51 14.88 -7.43 -18.14
C SER A 51 16.38 -7.28 -17.90
N GLY A 52 16.75 -7.17 -16.61
CA GLY A 52 17.84 -7.91 -15.96
C GLY A 52 19.29 -7.46 -16.16
N SER A 53 19.93 -6.98 -15.09
CA SER A 53 21.11 -7.64 -14.49
C SER A 53 21.49 -7.01 -13.15
N GLY A 54 21.76 -7.86 -12.15
CA GLY A 54 22.15 -7.46 -10.81
C GLY A 54 23.52 -6.79 -10.79
N SER A 55 23.52 -5.52 -10.39
CA SER A 55 24.72 -4.82 -9.92
C SER A 55 24.46 -4.42 -8.48
N ASN A 56 25.44 -4.69 -7.61
CA ASN A 56 25.47 -4.15 -6.26
C ASN A 56 25.84 -2.67 -6.34
N THR A 57 24.97 -1.85 -6.95
CA THR A 57 25.13 -0.41 -6.97
C THR A 57 24.85 0.09 -5.57
N GLN A 58 25.88 0.65 -4.93
CA GLN A 58 25.72 1.71 -3.94
C GLN A 58 24.86 2.79 -4.62
N THR A 59 23.55 2.63 -4.50
CA THR A 59 22.58 3.51 -5.12
C THR A 59 22.56 4.71 -4.20
N SER A 60 23.20 5.80 -4.62
CA SER A 60 23.11 7.08 -3.94
C SER A 60 21.66 7.34 -3.60
N SER A 61 21.36 7.61 -2.34
CA SER A 61 20.00 7.90 -1.92
C SER A 61 19.40 8.98 -2.82
N PRO A 62 18.15 8.82 -3.29
CA PRO A 62 17.53 9.88 -4.05
C PRO A 62 17.49 11.14 -3.17
N SER A 63 17.62 12.32 -3.76
CA SER A 63 17.52 13.58 -3.00
C SER A 63 16.08 13.89 -2.58
N LYS A 64 15.10 13.30 -3.27
CA LYS A 64 13.67 13.52 -3.07
C LYS A 64 12.86 12.28 -3.45
N ILE A 65 11.74 12.07 -2.78
CA ILE A 65 10.69 11.10 -3.16
C ILE A 65 9.35 11.82 -3.21
N THR A 66 8.42 11.29 -4.00
CA THR A 66 7.03 11.77 -4.07
C THR A 66 6.13 10.68 -3.50
N VAL A 67 5.28 11.04 -2.55
CA VAL A 67 4.34 10.12 -1.88
C VAL A 67 3.02 10.86 -1.73
N ASP A 68 1.96 10.31 -2.33
CA ASP A 68 0.61 10.91 -2.30
C ASP A 68 0.62 12.36 -2.81
N TYR A 69 1.26 12.56 -3.96
CA TYR A 69 1.45 13.85 -4.65
C TYR A 69 2.30 14.89 -3.90
N ASP A 70 2.79 14.56 -2.69
CA ASP A 70 3.66 15.42 -1.91
C ASP A 70 5.14 15.04 -2.04
N ASP A 71 5.99 16.05 -2.07
CA ASP A 71 7.44 15.93 -2.25
C ASP A 71 8.19 15.98 -0.92
N TYR A 72 9.04 14.97 -0.68
CA TYR A 72 9.81 14.82 0.55
C TYR A 72 11.31 14.73 0.27
N ASN A 73 12.09 15.63 0.88
CA ASN A 73 13.55 15.61 0.76
C ASN A 73 14.12 14.48 1.62
N VAL A 74 14.99 13.67 1.02
CA VAL A 74 15.58 12.49 1.65
C VAL A 74 17.01 12.80 2.10
N LYS A 75 17.32 12.44 3.36
CA LYS A 75 18.66 12.52 3.94
C LYS A 75 19.51 11.31 3.60
N SER A 76 18.90 10.13 3.72
CA SER A 76 19.55 8.86 3.48
C SER A 76 18.50 7.78 3.22
N SER A 77 18.90 6.72 2.53
CA SER A 77 18.08 5.54 2.29
C SER A 77 18.90 4.26 2.53
N LYS A 78 18.22 3.18 2.86
CA LYS A 78 18.77 1.82 2.83
C LYS A 78 17.79 0.92 2.12
N ILE A 79 18.33 0.14 1.18
CA ILE A 79 17.58 -0.86 0.43
C ILE A 79 17.89 -2.22 1.05
N TYR A 80 16.84 -2.98 1.32
CA TYR A 80 16.87 -4.37 1.71
C TYR A 80 16.27 -5.19 0.58
N LYS A 81 16.99 -6.20 0.11
CA LYS A 81 16.42 -7.19 -0.79
C LYS A 81 15.60 -8.14 0.05
N VAL A 82 14.36 -8.39 -0.36
CA VAL A 82 13.49 -9.31 0.35
C VAL A 82 13.03 -10.34 -0.66
N ASP A 83 13.01 -11.61 -0.23
CA ASP A 83 12.51 -12.71 -1.04
C ASP A 83 11.27 -13.28 -0.36
N TYR A 84 10.22 -12.46 -0.31
CA TYR A 84 8.94 -12.84 0.27
C TYR A 84 7.97 -13.22 -0.84
N SER A 85 7.33 -14.37 -0.69
CA SER A 85 6.23 -14.86 -1.53
C SER A 85 5.13 -15.43 -0.64
N ASN A 86 3.87 -15.13 -0.97
CA ASN A 86 2.70 -15.76 -0.40
C ASN A 86 1.74 -16.13 -1.51
N ASN A 87 1.26 -17.36 -1.46
CA ASN A 87 0.39 -17.98 -2.44
C ASN A 87 -0.61 -18.88 -1.70
N ASP A 88 -1.05 -18.42 -0.52
CA ASP A 88 -2.03 -19.08 0.34
C ASP A 88 -3.48 -18.81 -0.11
N TRP A 89 -3.68 -17.88 -1.04
CA TRP A 89 -4.95 -17.62 -1.68
C TRP A 89 -4.90 -18.05 -3.14
N ASP A 90 -5.78 -18.97 -3.54
CA ASP A 90 -5.80 -19.51 -4.89
C ASP A 90 -5.96 -18.43 -5.96
N GLU A 91 -6.62 -17.30 -5.65
CA GLU A 91 -6.88 -16.23 -6.61
C GLU A 91 -5.73 -15.24 -6.80
N ALA A 92 -4.69 -15.24 -5.93
CA ALA A 92 -3.56 -14.33 -6.09
C ALA A 92 -2.24 -14.79 -5.47
N ASP A 93 -1.16 -14.64 -6.23
CA ASP A 93 0.21 -14.74 -5.74
C ASP A 93 0.73 -13.32 -5.38
N VAL A 94 1.22 -13.14 -4.15
CA VAL A 94 1.78 -11.88 -3.64
C VAL A 94 3.27 -12.02 -3.42
N LYS A 95 4.06 -11.04 -3.90
CA LYS A 95 5.50 -10.95 -3.66
C LYS A 95 5.93 -9.59 -3.17
N ILE A 96 6.94 -9.56 -2.31
CA ILE A 96 7.65 -8.33 -1.91
C ILE A 96 9.12 -8.53 -2.22
N ASN A 97 9.60 -7.81 -3.24
CA ASN A 97 10.95 -8.00 -3.80
C ASN A 97 11.99 -7.11 -3.10
N LYS A 98 11.54 -5.95 -2.59
CA LYS A 98 12.43 -4.91 -2.08
C LYS A 98 11.73 -4.09 -1.02
N VAL A 99 12.47 -3.76 0.04
CA VAL A 99 12.07 -2.78 1.05
C VAL A 99 13.08 -1.65 1.02
N THR A 100 12.61 -0.41 0.90
CA THR A 100 13.47 0.77 0.99
C THR A 100 13.05 1.61 2.18
N VAL A 101 13.98 1.85 3.12
CA VAL A 101 13.76 2.73 4.26
C VAL A 101 14.39 4.08 3.94
N TYR A 102 13.59 5.14 3.96
CA TYR A 102 13.99 6.52 3.73
C TYR A 102 13.98 7.30 5.05
N LYS A 103 15.09 7.95 5.37
CA LYS A 103 15.16 8.98 6.41
C LYS A 103 15.02 10.34 5.73
N LEU A 104 14.08 11.16 6.19
CA LEU A 104 13.85 12.49 5.63
C LEU A 104 14.89 13.50 6.15
N ALA A 105 15.15 14.53 5.34
CA ALA A 105 16.08 15.62 5.65
C ALA A 105 15.65 16.44 6.87
N LYS A 106 14.34 16.51 7.10
CA LYS A 106 13.68 17.14 8.24
C LYS A 106 12.34 16.43 8.50
N PRO A 107 11.70 16.66 9.65
CA PRO A 107 10.32 16.24 9.84
C PRO A 107 9.35 16.97 8.90
N TYR A 108 8.28 16.30 8.52
CA TYR A 108 7.19 16.83 7.71
C TYR A 108 5.86 16.57 8.40
N LYS A 109 4.89 17.49 8.25
CA LYS A 109 3.50 17.24 8.64
C LYS A 109 2.85 16.35 7.58
N PHE A 110 2.54 15.12 7.95
CA PHE A 110 1.81 14.16 7.14
C PHE A 110 0.34 14.17 7.53
N ASP A 111 -0.56 14.08 6.55
CA ASP A 111 -2.01 14.06 6.77
C ASP A 111 -2.56 12.67 6.48
N SER A 112 -2.67 11.84 7.53
CA SER A 112 -3.26 10.51 7.40
C SER A 112 -4.77 10.61 7.28
N ALA A 113 -5.33 9.81 6.38
CA ALA A 113 -6.77 9.73 6.17
C ALA A 113 -7.57 9.34 7.44
N ASN A 114 -6.95 8.60 8.37
CA ASN A 114 -7.63 8.11 9.57
C ASN A 114 -7.07 8.66 10.89
N ASP A 115 -5.80 9.07 10.94
CA ASP A 115 -5.14 9.55 12.16
C ASP A 115 -4.92 11.08 12.19
N GLY A 116 -5.29 11.76 11.10
CA GLY A 116 -5.11 13.21 10.95
C GLY A 116 -3.64 13.60 10.81
N LYS A 117 -3.31 14.82 11.22
CA LYS A 117 -1.99 15.42 10.98
C LYS A 117 -0.99 15.10 12.08
N TYR A 118 0.14 14.52 11.71
CA TYR A 118 1.27 14.27 12.62
C TYR A 118 2.61 14.49 11.93
N ASP A 119 3.69 14.58 12.73
CA ASP A 119 5.03 14.67 12.17
C ASP A 119 5.54 13.28 11.81
N ILE A 120 6.11 13.18 10.62
CA ILE A 120 6.87 12.03 10.16
C ILE A 120 8.30 12.46 9.88
N ASN A 121 9.23 11.54 10.05
CA ASN A 121 10.63 11.79 9.71
C ASN A 121 11.25 10.68 8.84
N GLY A 122 10.43 9.74 8.38
CA GLY A 122 10.82 8.66 7.48
C GLY A 122 9.64 8.08 6.69
N PHE A 123 9.98 7.26 5.70
CA PHE A 123 9.06 6.39 4.99
C PHE A 123 9.67 5.01 4.81
N ILE A 124 8.84 3.98 4.81
CA ILE A 124 9.19 2.66 4.29
C ILE A 124 8.45 2.48 2.97
N LYS A 125 9.15 2.02 1.94
CA LYS A 125 8.58 1.64 0.65
C LYS A 125 8.68 0.13 0.46
N LEU A 126 7.56 -0.51 0.17
CA LEU A 126 7.49 -1.90 -0.25
C LEU A 126 7.31 -1.94 -1.77
N ASP A 127 8.23 -2.57 -2.49
CA ASP A 127 8.07 -2.88 -3.91
C ASP A 127 7.37 -4.23 -4.04
N MET A 128 6.07 -4.19 -4.37
CA MET A 128 5.19 -5.35 -4.39
C MET A 128 4.86 -5.77 -5.82
N THR A 129 4.62 -7.08 -6.00
CA THR A 129 4.09 -7.66 -7.22
C THR A 129 2.91 -8.56 -6.85
N ILE A 130 1.79 -8.42 -7.57
CA ILE A 130 0.60 -9.23 -7.44
C ILE A 130 0.29 -9.87 -8.79
N LYS A 131 0.22 -11.20 -8.81
CA LYS A 131 -0.21 -11.97 -9.97
C LYS A 131 -1.58 -12.55 -9.67
N ALA A 132 -2.58 -12.16 -10.45
CA ALA A 132 -3.95 -12.59 -10.27
C ALA A 132 -4.18 -13.94 -11.00
N ASN A 133 -4.61 -14.95 -10.24
CA ASN A 133 -5.02 -16.27 -10.74
C ASN A 133 -6.54 -16.33 -10.98
N GLY A 134 -7.31 -15.36 -10.46
CA GLY A 134 -8.70 -15.03 -10.82
C GLY A 134 -8.94 -13.53 -10.89
N ASP A 135 -10.21 -13.13 -10.97
CA ASP A 135 -10.60 -11.71 -10.99
C ASP A 135 -10.70 -11.21 -9.55
N ILE A 136 -9.78 -10.34 -9.14
CA ILE A 136 -9.60 -9.93 -7.74
C ILE A 136 -9.72 -8.41 -7.57
N SER A 137 -10.12 -7.98 -6.38
CA SER A 137 -9.92 -6.62 -5.88
C SER A 137 -8.98 -6.72 -4.68
N ILE A 138 -7.82 -6.04 -4.70
CA ILE A 138 -6.79 -6.20 -3.67
C ILE A 138 -6.18 -4.84 -3.32
N TYR A 139 -6.01 -4.54 -2.03
CA TYR A 139 -5.76 -3.15 -1.57
C TYR A 139 -4.55 -2.98 -0.64
N PRO A 140 -3.33 -3.38 -1.05
CA PRO A 140 -2.13 -3.13 -0.25
C PRO A 140 -1.87 -1.65 0.05
N GLN A 141 -2.29 -0.69 -0.79
CA GLN A 141 -2.10 0.74 -0.49
C GLN A 141 -3.06 1.24 0.61
N GLN A 142 -3.99 0.39 1.08
CA GLN A 142 -4.86 0.62 2.24
C GLN A 142 -4.50 -0.26 3.44
N GLY A 143 -3.34 -0.93 3.37
CA GLY A 143 -2.87 -1.82 4.42
C GLY A 143 -2.50 -1.10 5.73
N THR A 144 -2.24 -1.89 6.75
CA THR A 144 -1.73 -1.42 8.05
C THR A 144 -0.40 -2.09 8.34
N ALA A 145 0.59 -1.29 8.72
CA ALA A 145 1.88 -1.77 9.15
C ALA A 145 2.05 -1.60 10.67
N VAL A 146 2.80 -2.52 11.27
CA VAL A 146 3.36 -2.36 12.61
C VAL A 146 4.87 -2.35 12.48
N ILE A 147 5.48 -1.26 12.98
CA ILE A 147 6.91 -0.99 12.91
C ILE A 147 7.40 -0.66 14.32
N GLY A 148 8.10 -1.60 14.97
CA GLY A 148 8.43 -1.47 16.38
C GLY A 148 7.15 -1.37 17.24
N SER A 149 6.95 -0.23 17.90
CA SER A 149 5.72 0.08 18.67
C SER A 149 4.72 0.95 17.93
N GLU A 150 5.01 1.36 16.70
CA GLU A 150 4.15 2.21 15.88
C GLU A 150 3.20 1.36 15.03
N GLN A 151 1.96 1.80 14.88
CA GLN A 151 1.01 1.28 13.90
C GLN A 151 0.65 2.41 12.94
N GLU A 152 0.80 2.16 11.64
CA GLU A 152 0.66 3.17 10.59
C GLU A 152 -0.14 2.60 9.41
N GLU A 153 -0.93 3.44 8.76
CA GLU A 153 -1.62 3.08 7.53
C GLU A 153 -0.70 3.29 6.32
N ALA A 154 -0.74 2.35 5.38
CA ALA A 154 -0.09 2.52 4.11
C ALA A 154 -0.79 3.59 3.26
N VAL A 155 -0.04 4.14 2.32
CA VAL A 155 -0.50 5.12 1.33
C VAL A 155 0.14 4.88 -0.04
N GLY A 156 -0.47 5.45 -1.07
CA GLY A 156 0.06 5.51 -2.43
C GLY A 156 -1.00 5.82 -3.48
N GLU A 157 -0.59 5.90 -4.74
CA GLU A 157 -1.30 6.67 -5.76
C GLU A 157 -2.17 5.88 -6.76
N SER A 158 -2.58 4.64 -6.46
CA SER A 158 -3.55 3.81 -7.24
C SER A 158 -2.98 2.80 -8.26
N TRP A 159 -2.07 1.92 -7.85
CA TRP A 159 -1.79 0.71 -8.66
C TRP A 159 -2.62 -0.50 -8.22
N ASP A 160 -3.14 -0.47 -7.00
CA ASP A 160 -3.98 -1.51 -6.43
C ASP A 160 -5.45 -1.39 -6.86
N GLY A 161 -6.34 -2.20 -6.27
CA GLY A 161 -7.73 -2.35 -6.67
C GLY A 161 -7.92 -3.55 -7.60
N ASP A 162 -8.72 -3.37 -8.65
CA ASP A 162 -9.14 -4.47 -9.51
C ASP A 162 -7.99 -4.98 -10.39
N ILE A 163 -7.80 -6.29 -10.40
CA ILE A 163 -6.83 -7.01 -11.22
C ILE A 163 -7.53 -8.22 -11.83
N ASN A 164 -7.65 -8.24 -13.15
CA ASN A 164 -8.29 -9.33 -13.85
C ASN A 164 -7.39 -10.57 -13.89
N LYS A 165 -8.01 -11.74 -14.00
CA LYS A 165 -7.36 -13.03 -14.12
C LYS A 165 -6.25 -13.05 -15.16
N GLY A 166 -5.08 -13.55 -14.75
CA GLY A 166 -3.89 -13.69 -15.58
C GLY A 166 -3.05 -12.42 -15.71
N ALA A 167 -3.50 -11.28 -15.19
CA ALA A 167 -2.70 -10.07 -15.13
C ALA A 167 -1.70 -10.13 -13.96
N GLU A 168 -0.55 -9.48 -14.15
CA GLU A 168 0.43 -9.21 -13.12
C GLU A 168 0.60 -7.69 -13.01
N LYS A 169 0.47 -7.15 -11.80
CA LYS A 169 0.73 -5.74 -11.50
C LYS A 169 1.86 -5.64 -10.49
N SER A 170 2.72 -4.65 -10.67
CA SER A 170 3.72 -4.26 -9.68
C SER A 170 3.52 -2.81 -9.31
N GLY A 171 3.80 -2.50 -8.04
CA GLY A 171 3.73 -1.14 -7.57
C GLY A 171 4.32 -0.94 -6.19
N GLU A 172 4.24 0.30 -5.74
CA GLU A 172 4.88 0.76 -4.52
C GLU A 172 3.84 1.02 -3.45
N VAL A 173 4.13 0.57 -2.23
CA VAL A 173 3.35 0.88 -1.03
C VAL A 173 4.24 1.66 -0.09
N TYR A 174 3.79 2.84 0.33
CA TYR A 174 4.52 3.67 1.27
C TYR A 174 3.88 3.60 2.64
N ILE A 175 4.71 3.53 3.68
CA ILE A 175 4.29 3.57 5.08
C ILE A 175 5.03 4.73 5.74
N PRO A 176 4.31 5.74 6.28
CA PRO A 176 4.94 6.82 7.04
C PRO A 176 5.59 6.28 8.31
N VAL A 177 6.68 6.92 8.77
CA VAL A 177 7.35 6.59 10.04
C VAL A 177 7.49 7.85 10.87
N LYS A 178 6.96 7.83 12.10
CA LYS A 178 7.00 8.98 13.01
C LYS A 178 8.43 9.22 13.46
N ASP A 179 9.05 8.20 14.05
CA ASP A 179 10.37 8.29 14.67
C ASP A 179 11.39 7.28 14.12
N LEU A 180 12.05 7.66 13.02
CA LEU A 180 13.17 6.94 12.43
C LEU A 180 14.52 7.56 12.82
N GLU A 181 15.27 6.91 13.71
CA GLU A 181 16.63 7.34 14.08
C GLU A 181 17.63 7.20 12.92
N LYS A 182 17.69 6.01 12.32
CA LYS A 182 18.56 5.66 11.19
C LYS A 182 17.83 4.72 10.24
N THR A 183 18.25 4.66 8.99
CA THR A 183 17.65 3.75 7.99
C THR A 183 17.88 2.26 8.29
N THR A 184 18.74 1.95 9.27
CA THR A 184 19.01 0.61 9.81
C THR A 184 18.33 0.32 11.15
N SER A 185 17.51 1.23 11.67
CA SER A 185 16.82 1.04 12.96
C SER A 185 15.59 0.15 12.87
N ILE A 186 15.09 -0.13 11.66
CA ILE A 186 13.94 -1.00 11.43
C ILE A 186 14.43 -2.42 11.19
N SER A 187 14.12 -3.33 12.12
CA SER A 187 14.49 -4.75 12.04
C SER A 187 13.39 -5.61 11.43
N ASN A 188 12.13 -5.28 11.70
CA ASN A 188 10.97 -6.01 11.21
C ASN A 188 9.82 -5.08 10.85
N ILE A 189 8.99 -5.54 9.92
CA ILE A 189 7.74 -4.89 9.52
C ILE A 189 6.69 -5.98 9.48
N ARG A 190 5.64 -5.86 10.29
CA ARG A 190 4.43 -6.66 10.10
C ARG A 190 3.46 -5.85 9.25
N PHE A 191 3.02 -6.38 8.13
CA PHE A 191 2.15 -5.67 7.19
C PHE A 191 0.89 -6.49 6.92
N LYS A 192 -0.26 -5.82 6.96
CA LYS A 192 -1.56 -6.42 6.76
C LYS A 192 -2.33 -5.68 5.68
N PHE A 193 -2.95 -6.40 4.78
CA PHE A 193 -3.86 -5.85 3.77
C PHE A 193 -4.82 -6.94 3.31
N SER A 194 -5.87 -6.57 2.60
CA SER A 194 -6.94 -7.48 2.22
C SER A 194 -7.20 -7.43 0.73
N GLY A 195 -7.79 -8.51 0.21
CA GLY A 195 -8.40 -8.56 -1.10
C GLY A 195 -9.58 -9.52 -1.12
N ASN A 196 -10.34 -9.55 -2.21
CA ASN A 196 -11.52 -10.38 -2.38
C ASN A 196 -11.66 -10.79 -3.85
N ASP A 197 -12.39 -11.88 -4.10
CA ASP A 197 -12.86 -12.21 -5.44
C ASP A 197 -13.89 -11.15 -5.86
N GLN A 198 -13.81 -10.67 -7.11
CA GLN A 198 -14.76 -9.67 -7.62
C GLN A 198 -16.21 -10.20 -7.70
N ASN A 199 -16.37 -11.52 -7.85
CA ASN A 199 -17.66 -12.20 -7.92
C ASN A 199 -18.17 -12.63 -6.54
N ASP A 200 -17.32 -12.61 -5.51
CA ASP A 200 -17.66 -12.93 -4.12
C ASP A 200 -17.03 -11.91 -3.17
N MET A 201 -17.58 -10.70 -3.19
CA MET A 201 -17.13 -9.58 -2.33
C MET A 201 -17.45 -9.78 -0.84
N GLU A 202 -18.12 -10.87 -0.45
CA GLU A 202 -18.34 -11.20 0.97
C GLU A 202 -17.21 -12.05 1.54
N SER A 203 -16.37 -12.65 0.68
CA SER A 203 -15.25 -13.50 1.07
C SER A 203 -13.91 -12.75 0.98
N ASP A 204 -13.62 -11.94 2.01
CA ASP A 204 -12.31 -11.30 2.17
C ASP A 204 -11.20 -12.33 2.45
N HIS A 205 -10.06 -12.16 1.80
CA HIS A 205 -8.79 -12.78 2.15
C HIS A 205 -7.85 -11.73 2.78
N ASP A 206 -7.41 -12.02 4.01
CA ASP A 206 -6.48 -11.17 4.75
C ASP A 206 -5.04 -11.70 4.62
N TYR A 207 -4.15 -10.87 4.10
CA TYR A 207 -2.71 -11.09 4.19
C TYR A 207 -2.19 -10.53 5.52
N ASP A 208 -1.37 -11.31 6.21
CA ASP A 208 -0.69 -10.91 7.44
C ASP A 208 0.76 -11.40 7.40
N LEU A 209 1.65 -10.54 6.92
CA LEU A 209 3.03 -10.89 6.62
C LEU A 209 4.01 -10.20 7.56
N THR A 210 5.16 -10.84 7.79
CA THR A 210 6.26 -10.25 8.56
C THR A 210 7.54 -10.28 7.72
N LEU A 211 8.11 -9.11 7.46
CA LEU A 211 9.37 -8.94 6.75
C LEU A 211 10.50 -8.70 7.76
N ASN A 212 11.53 -9.54 7.72
CA ASN A 212 12.73 -9.39 8.55
C ASN A 212 13.84 -8.71 7.74
N LEU A 213 14.34 -7.58 8.23
CA LEU A 213 15.35 -6.75 7.56
C LEU A 213 16.76 -6.96 8.11
N ASP A 214 16.91 -7.61 9.28
CA ASP A 214 18.20 -7.84 9.95
C ASP A 214 19.16 -8.78 9.19
N ASN A 215 18.65 -9.56 8.23
CA ASN A 215 19.42 -10.57 7.50
C ASN A 215 20.05 -10.03 6.18
N ASN A 216 20.23 -8.70 6.02
CA ASN A 216 20.58 -8.04 4.74
C ASN A 216 21.65 -6.93 4.78
#